data_AF-A0A3S8RPW4-F1
#
_entry.id   AF-A0A3S8RPW4-F1
#
_cell.length_a   1.000
_cell.length_b   1.000
_cell.length_c   1.000
_cell.angle_alpha   90.00
_cell.angle_beta   90.00
_cell.angle_gamma   90.00
#
_symmetry.space_group_name_H-M   'P 1'
#
loop_
_entity.id
_entity.type
_entity.pdbx_description
1 polymer ?
#
loop_
_entity_poly.entity_id
_entity_poly.type
_entity_poly.pdbx_seq_one_letter_code
_entity_poly.pdbx_strand_id
1 'polypeptide(L)'
;MKKRMLIRALITILVLWMSLSFFYSQYQLRYGQTVYTFDIATEDLYFRDMDIVAVSPYALYTTGHFLEIRGENKSFDGISYGFSIGDTMILSRSQAGDPFTFPDASNGKVYCDTSNLIKDIRVHKRDSLQVEIHYTVNGEPKEIVGEIKLSDVIRPFSYNNNKIVHLQ
;
A
#
# COMPACT_ATOMS: atom_id res chain seq x y z
N MET A 1 52.28 3.68 30.00
CA MET A 1 50.81 3.84 30.21
C MET A 1 50.15 4.83 29.24
N LYS A 2 50.67 6.06 29.09
CA LYS A 2 50.06 7.11 28.23
C LYS A 2 49.78 6.70 26.77
N LYS A 3 50.73 6.02 26.09
CA LYS A 3 50.53 5.53 24.70
C LYS A 3 49.39 4.51 24.56
N ARG A 4 49.25 3.58 25.52
CA ARG A 4 48.14 2.58 25.51
C ARG A 4 46.78 3.24 25.79
N MET A 5 46.72 4.26 26.64
CA MET A 5 45.50 5.06 26.83
C MET A 5 45.14 5.86 25.56
N LEU A 6 46.14 6.46 24.90
CA LEU A 6 45.94 7.20 23.65
C LEU A 6 45.39 6.32 22.54
N ILE A 7 45.95 5.11 22.36
CA ILE A 7 45.47 4.14 21.37
C ILE A 7 44.04 3.70 21.68
N ARG A 8 43.72 3.42 22.95
CA ARG A 8 42.35 3.04 23.35
C ARG A 8 41.35 4.17 23.08
N ALA A 9 41.69 5.41 23.44
CA ALA A 9 40.84 6.56 23.17
C ALA A 9 40.59 6.75 21.67
N LEU A 10 41.63 6.57 20.84
CA LEU A 10 41.52 6.72 19.39
C LEU A 10 40.61 5.64 18.77
N ILE A 11 40.73 4.39 19.24
CA ILE A 11 39.84 3.30 18.84
C ILE A 11 38.40 3.58 19.26
N THR A 12 38.16 4.05 20.49
CA THR A 12 36.81 4.38 20.97
C THR A 12 36.17 5.49 20.14
N ILE A 13 36.93 6.54 19.81
CA ILE A 13 36.45 7.64 18.94
C ILE A 13 36.10 7.10 17.55
N LEU A 14 36.95 6.24 16.97
CA LEU A 14 36.71 5.64 15.66
C LEU A 14 35.43 4.80 15.65
N VAL A 15 35.22 3.97 16.67
CA VAL A 15 34.01 3.13 16.80
C VAL A 15 32.77 4.00 16.95
N LEU A 16 32.83 5.04 17.79
CA LEU A 16 31.73 6.01 17.94
C LEU A 16 31.37 6.69 16.61
N TRP A 17 32.38 7.12 15.86
CA TRP A 17 32.18 7.73 14.54
C TRP A 17 31.56 6.74 13.54
N MET A 18 32.06 5.50 13.49
CA MET A 18 31.49 4.46 12.64
C MET A 18 30.03 4.17 13.00
N SER A 19 29.71 4.06 14.30
CA SER A 19 28.33 3.86 14.76
C SER A 19 27.44 5.04 14.37
N LEU A 20 27.89 6.27 14.59
CA LEU A 20 27.11 7.47 14.26
C LEU A 20 26.84 7.56 12.75
N SER A 21 27.86 7.33 11.92
CA SER A 21 27.72 7.28 10.46
C SER A 21 26.80 6.15 10.00
N PHE A 22 26.87 4.98 10.63
CA PHE A 22 25.96 3.87 10.35
C PHE A 22 24.51 4.26 10.66
N PHE A 23 24.24 4.81 11.85
CA PHE A 23 22.88 5.26 12.21
C PHE A 23 22.39 6.40 11.32
N TYR A 24 23.26 7.34 10.93
CA TYR A 24 22.93 8.42 10.01
C TYR A 24 22.59 7.89 8.61
N SER A 25 23.37 6.93 8.10
CA SER A 25 23.09 6.25 6.82
C SER A 25 21.75 5.51 6.87
N GLN A 26 21.48 4.76 7.95
CA GLN A 26 20.21 4.09 8.16
C GLN A 26 19.04 5.09 8.26
N TYR A 27 19.27 6.27 8.86
CA TYR A 27 18.27 7.34 8.94
C TYR A 27 17.97 7.95 7.57
N GLN A 28 18.99 8.23 6.75
CA GLN A 28 18.82 8.74 5.38
C GLN A 28 18.12 7.73 4.47
N LEU A 29 18.45 6.43 4.57
CA LEU A 29 17.76 5.36 3.83
C LEU A 29 16.26 5.28 4.20
N ARG A 30 15.90 5.58 5.46
CA ARG A 30 14.51 5.66 5.91
C ARG A 30 13.77 6.90 5.41
N TYR A 31 14.49 7.95 4.99
CA TYR A 31 13.90 9.25 4.64
C TYR A 31 13.41 9.35 3.19
N GLY A 32 13.55 8.29 2.38
CA GLY A 32 13.19 8.33 0.96
C GLY A 32 11.77 7.89 0.67
N GLN A 33 11.33 6.74 1.22
CA GLN A 33 10.12 6.06 0.78
C GLN A 33 9.45 5.30 1.93
N THR A 34 8.13 5.40 2.02
CA THR A 34 7.30 4.56 2.90
C THR A 34 6.35 3.76 2.03
N VAL A 35 6.35 2.43 2.20
CA VAL A 35 5.46 1.52 1.46
C VAL A 35 4.33 1.09 2.38
N TYR A 36 3.10 1.26 1.92
CA TYR A 36 1.89 0.76 2.55
C TYR A 36 1.38 -0.41 1.70
N THR A 37 1.17 -1.55 2.34
CA THR A 37 0.80 -2.80 1.67
C THR A 37 -0.34 -3.46 2.39
N PHE A 38 -1.41 -3.75 1.67
CA PHE A 38 -2.61 -4.36 2.22
C PHE A 38 -3.41 -5.10 1.16
N ASP A 39 -4.29 -5.97 1.64
CA ASP A 39 -5.35 -6.55 0.84
C ASP A 39 -6.68 -6.01 1.38
N ILE A 40 -7.68 -5.86 0.52
CA ILE A 40 -9.05 -5.57 0.93
C ILE A 40 -9.91 -6.80 0.66
N ALA A 41 -10.71 -7.19 1.64
CA ALA A 41 -11.64 -8.28 1.55
C ALA A 41 -13.06 -7.76 1.80
N THR A 42 -13.93 -7.91 0.81
CA THR A 42 -15.37 -7.71 0.94
C THR A 42 -16.07 -9.07 1.03
N GLU A 43 -17.39 -9.09 1.05
CA GLU A 43 -18.15 -10.35 0.98
C GLU A 43 -17.90 -11.11 -0.34
N ASP A 44 -17.84 -10.40 -1.46
CA ASP A 44 -17.81 -10.99 -2.81
C ASP A 44 -16.49 -10.81 -3.57
N LEU A 45 -15.58 -9.96 -3.07
CA LEU A 45 -14.35 -9.58 -3.76
C LEU A 45 -13.13 -9.57 -2.83
N TYR A 46 -11.96 -9.84 -3.41
CA TYR A 46 -10.66 -9.48 -2.85
C TYR A 46 -9.94 -8.50 -3.76
N PHE A 47 -9.36 -7.46 -3.18
CA PHE A 47 -8.34 -6.62 -3.79
C PHE A 47 -7.00 -7.06 -3.18
N ARG A 48 -6.13 -7.66 -3.98
CA ARG A 48 -4.85 -8.21 -3.53
C ARG A 48 -3.68 -7.36 -3.99
N ASP A 49 -2.64 -7.35 -3.17
CA ASP A 49 -1.36 -6.71 -3.50
C ASP A 49 -1.52 -5.21 -3.76
N MET A 50 -2.34 -4.54 -2.95
CA MET A 50 -2.44 -3.08 -2.99
C MET A 50 -1.16 -2.50 -2.40
N ASP A 51 -0.36 -1.83 -3.24
CA ASP A 51 0.81 -1.09 -2.79
C ASP A 51 0.66 0.42 -3.07
N ILE A 52 0.90 1.19 -2.01
CA ILE A 52 1.00 2.65 -2.07
C ILE A 52 2.38 3.05 -1.55
N VAL A 53 3.15 3.76 -2.38
CA VAL A 53 4.51 4.19 -2.06
C VAL A 53 4.55 5.70 -1.92
N ALA A 54 4.64 6.18 -0.68
CA ALA A 54 4.87 7.59 -0.40
C ALA A 54 6.36 7.89 -0.54
N VAL A 55 6.72 8.73 -1.51
CA VAL A 55 8.08 9.19 -1.76
C VAL A 55 8.22 10.59 -1.17
N SER A 56 9.10 10.72 -0.17
CA SER A 56 9.32 11.99 0.51
C SER A 56 9.96 13.02 -0.42
N PRO A 57 9.55 14.29 -0.40
CA PRO A 57 8.51 14.88 0.48
C PRO A 57 7.11 15.03 -0.15
N TYR A 58 6.97 14.88 -1.47
CA TYR A 58 5.77 15.33 -2.21
C TYR A 58 5.35 14.42 -3.36
N ALA A 59 5.49 13.10 -3.21
CA ALA A 59 4.97 12.20 -4.21
C ALA A 59 4.35 10.95 -3.60
N LEU A 60 3.33 10.43 -4.29
CA LEU A 60 2.70 9.17 -4.00
C LEU A 60 2.63 8.36 -5.28
N TYR A 61 3.01 7.10 -5.21
CA TYR A 61 2.87 6.17 -6.30
C TYR A 61 1.92 5.05 -5.89
N THR A 62 0.86 4.84 -6.65
CA THR A 62 0.00 3.66 -6.55
C THR A 62 0.48 2.62 -7.55
N THR A 63 0.42 1.34 -7.20
CA THR A 63 0.69 0.25 -8.14
C THR A 63 -0.60 -0.26 -8.76
N GLY A 64 -0.48 -1.17 -9.73
CA GLY A 64 -1.56 -2.09 -10.03
C GLY A 64 -1.74 -3.12 -8.92
N HIS A 65 -2.87 -3.82 -8.97
CA HIS A 65 -3.30 -4.79 -7.98
C HIS A 65 -4.14 -5.88 -8.66
N PHE A 66 -4.45 -6.95 -7.95
CA PHE A 66 -5.37 -7.95 -8.48
C PHE A 66 -6.75 -7.78 -7.86
N LEU A 67 -7.76 -7.99 -8.70
CA LEU A 67 -9.14 -8.17 -8.27
C LEU A 67 -9.47 -9.65 -8.41
N GLU A 68 -10.03 -10.26 -7.36
CA GLU A 68 -10.39 -11.67 -7.31
C GLU A 68 -11.83 -11.85 -6.81
N ILE A 69 -12.56 -12.79 -7.38
CA ILE A 69 -13.86 -13.22 -6.86
C ILE A 69 -13.67 -13.93 -5.52
N ARG A 70 -14.52 -13.61 -4.55
CA ARG A 70 -14.66 -14.35 -3.30
C ARG A 70 -15.97 -15.15 -3.31
N GLY A 71 -15.85 -16.46 -3.12
CA GLY A 71 -16.99 -17.38 -3.15
C GLY A 71 -17.26 -17.95 -4.53
N GLU A 72 -18.32 -18.75 -4.64
CA GLU A 72 -18.71 -19.44 -5.87
C GLU A 72 -19.98 -18.82 -6.48
N ASN A 73 -20.17 -19.02 -7.79
CA ASN A 73 -21.38 -18.61 -8.53
C ASN A 73 -21.71 -17.10 -8.40
N LYS A 74 -20.70 -16.26 -8.59
CA LYS A 74 -20.84 -14.80 -8.65
C LYS A 74 -20.74 -14.34 -10.10
N SER A 75 -21.68 -13.50 -10.51
CA SER A 75 -21.72 -12.80 -11.80
C SER A 75 -21.79 -11.31 -11.52
N PHE A 76 -20.99 -10.52 -12.23
CA PHE A 76 -20.90 -9.08 -12.00
C PHE A 76 -21.39 -8.29 -13.21
N ASP A 77 -22.11 -7.19 -13.01
CA ASP A 77 -22.54 -6.32 -14.11
C ASP A 77 -21.69 -5.05 -14.26
N GLY A 78 -20.77 -4.85 -13.32
CA GLY A 78 -19.84 -3.74 -13.29
C GLY A 78 -19.28 -3.54 -11.90
N ILE A 79 -18.08 -2.96 -11.84
CA ILE A 79 -17.37 -2.63 -10.61
C ILE A 79 -16.72 -1.27 -10.79
N SER A 80 -16.93 -0.37 -9.84
CA SER A 80 -16.20 0.89 -9.72
C SER A 80 -15.66 1.04 -8.31
N TYR A 81 -14.50 1.65 -8.19
CA TYR A 81 -13.89 1.92 -6.90
C TYR A 81 -12.94 3.11 -6.96
N GLY A 82 -12.90 3.85 -5.85
CA GLY A 82 -12.15 5.08 -5.69
C GLY A 82 -11.46 5.11 -4.33
N PHE A 83 -10.17 5.44 -4.32
CA PHE A 83 -9.39 5.54 -3.09
C PHE A 83 -8.88 6.96 -2.96
N SER A 84 -9.02 7.55 -1.77
CA SER A 84 -8.67 8.94 -1.51
C SER A 84 -7.89 9.11 -0.21
N ILE A 85 -6.96 10.06 -0.17
CA ILE A 85 -6.28 10.49 1.05
C ILE A 85 -6.61 11.97 1.25
N GLY A 86 -7.36 12.28 2.31
CA GLY A 86 -8.00 13.59 2.45
C GLY A 86 -8.89 13.88 1.24
N ASP A 87 -8.75 15.05 0.63
CA ASP A 87 -9.53 15.45 -0.55
C ASP A 87 -8.91 15.00 -1.89
N THR A 88 -7.79 14.27 -1.84
CA THR A 88 -7.07 13.84 -3.07
C THR A 88 -7.43 12.41 -3.41
N MET A 89 -8.10 12.22 -4.54
CA MET A 89 -8.32 10.89 -5.13
C MET A 89 -7.01 10.36 -5.70
N ILE A 90 -6.55 9.22 -5.17
CA ILE A 90 -5.27 8.63 -5.54
C ILE A 90 -5.41 7.47 -6.53
N LEU A 91 -6.56 6.84 -6.55
CA LEU A 91 -6.88 5.75 -7.46
C LEU A 91 -8.37 5.85 -7.79
N SER A 92 -8.72 5.64 -9.05
CA SER A 92 -10.11 5.50 -9.49
C SER A 92 -10.16 4.55 -10.67
N ARG A 93 -11.09 3.61 -10.63
CA ARG A 93 -11.36 2.69 -11.74
C ARG A 93 -12.85 2.44 -11.82
N SER A 94 -13.36 2.36 -13.03
CA SER A 94 -14.73 1.95 -13.32
C SER A 94 -14.71 1.01 -14.51
N GLN A 95 -15.32 -0.16 -14.36
CA GLN A 95 -15.44 -1.19 -15.37
C GLN A 95 -16.90 -1.59 -15.48
N ALA A 96 -17.43 -1.54 -16.70
CA ALA A 96 -18.75 -2.08 -17.01
C ALA A 96 -18.64 -3.56 -17.44
N GLY A 97 -19.69 -4.33 -17.16
CA GLY A 97 -19.73 -5.77 -17.40
C GLY A 97 -18.91 -6.57 -16.38
N ASP A 98 -18.92 -7.90 -16.52
CA ASP A 98 -18.24 -8.80 -15.61
C ASP A 98 -16.71 -8.79 -15.86
N PRO A 99 -15.90 -8.22 -14.96
CA PRO A 99 -14.45 -8.12 -15.15
C PRO A 99 -13.73 -9.47 -15.15
N PHE A 100 -14.39 -10.53 -14.66
CA PHE A 100 -13.80 -11.84 -14.51
C PHE A 100 -14.06 -12.77 -15.70
N THR A 101 -14.82 -12.28 -16.69
CA THR A 101 -15.12 -13.01 -17.94
C THR A 101 -14.25 -12.55 -19.11
N PHE A 102 -13.45 -11.50 -18.93
CA PHE A 102 -12.57 -11.00 -19.98
C PHE A 102 -11.40 -11.97 -20.26
N PRO A 103 -10.79 -11.92 -21.45
CA PRO A 103 -9.72 -12.85 -21.84
C PRO A 103 -8.46 -12.79 -20.95
N ASP A 104 -8.24 -11.67 -20.28
CA ASP A 104 -7.15 -11.43 -19.34
C ASP A 104 -7.47 -11.91 -17.91
N ALA A 105 -8.72 -12.29 -17.64
CA ALA A 105 -9.11 -12.93 -16.40
C ALA A 105 -8.75 -14.42 -16.40
N SER A 106 -8.13 -14.89 -15.33
CA SER A 106 -7.81 -16.30 -15.11
C SER A 106 -8.38 -16.75 -13.78
N ASN A 107 -9.25 -17.78 -13.79
CA ASN A 107 -9.85 -18.36 -12.59
C ASN A 107 -10.51 -17.33 -11.64
N GLY A 108 -11.26 -16.37 -12.19
CA GLY A 108 -11.92 -15.34 -11.38
C GLY A 108 -10.95 -14.29 -10.81
N LYS A 109 -9.74 -14.18 -11.37
CA LYS A 109 -8.73 -13.18 -11.00
C LYS A 109 -8.36 -12.34 -12.23
N VAL A 110 -8.31 -11.03 -12.06
CA VAL A 110 -7.88 -10.08 -13.09
C VAL A 110 -6.85 -9.11 -12.52
N TYR A 111 -5.85 -8.75 -13.32
CA TYR A 111 -4.90 -7.71 -12.94
C TYR A 111 -5.42 -6.34 -13.35
N CYS A 112 -5.50 -5.45 -12.38
CA CYS A 112 -5.91 -4.08 -12.56
C CYS A 112 -4.69 -3.17 -12.56
N ASP A 113 -4.23 -2.76 -13.74
CA ASP A 113 -3.21 -1.70 -13.81
C ASP A 113 -3.83 -0.35 -13.42
N THR A 114 -3.51 0.09 -12.21
CA THR A 114 -3.89 1.39 -11.64
C THR A 114 -2.64 2.18 -11.23
N SER A 115 -1.53 1.90 -11.91
CA SER A 115 -0.26 2.51 -11.62
C SER A 115 -0.32 4.01 -11.90
N ASN A 116 -0.09 4.84 -10.90
CA ASN A 116 -0.15 6.28 -11.06
C ASN A 116 0.86 6.99 -10.15
N LEU A 117 1.48 8.06 -10.66
CA LEU A 117 2.37 8.93 -9.90
C LEU A 117 1.69 10.27 -9.66
N ILE A 118 1.41 10.57 -8.40
CA ILE A 118 0.78 11.80 -7.95
C ILE A 118 1.87 12.67 -7.33
N LYS A 119 2.01 13.89 -7.84
CA LYS A 119 2.96 14.89 -7.34
C LYS A 119 2.25 15.87 -6.42
N ASP A 120 3.04 16.59 -5.62
CA ASP A 120 2.58 17.66 -4.72
C ASP A 120 1.61 17.18 -3.62
N ILE A 121 1.60 15.87 -3.34
CA ILE A 121 0.86 15.26 -2.24
C ILE A 121 1.80 14.88 -1.11
N ARG A 122 1.44 15.25 0.12
CA ARG A 122 2.22 14.92 1.32
C ARG A 122 1.45 13.92 2.17
N VAL A 123 1.92 12.68 2.16
CA VAL A 123 1.30 11.57 2.91
C VAL A 123 2.04 11.32 4.21
N HIS A 124 1.30 11.27 5.31
CA HIS A 124 1.78 10.92 6.63
C HIS A 124 1.18 9.59 7.07
N LYS A 125 1.93 8.87 7.92
CA LYS A 125 1.46 7.62 8.54
C LYS A 125 0.15 7.74 9.32
N ARG A 126 -0.24 8.94 9.75
CA ARG A 126 -1.46 9.18 10.53
C ARG A 126 -2.67 9.46 9.65
N ASP A 127 -2.45 9.65 8.36
CA ASP A 127 -3.52 9.93 7.42
C ASP A 127 -4.30 8.62 7.18
N SER A 128 -5.54 8.79 6.74
CA SER A 128 -6.42 7.68 6.43
C SER A 128 -6.68 7.62 4.93
N LEU A 129 -6.72 6.40 4.44
CA LEU A 129 -7.15 6.05 3.10
C LEU A 129 -8.66 5.79 3.14
N GLN A 130 -9.43 6.64 2.50
CA GLN A 130 -10.85 6.42 2.24
C GLN A 130 -10.98 5.50 1.04
N VAL A 131 -11.85 4.51 1.15
CA VAL A 131 -12.09 3.49 0.13
C VAL A 131 -13.59 3.46 -0.15
N GLU A 132 -13.96 3.63 -1.41
CA GLU A 132 -15.32 3.51 -1.91
C GLU A 132 -15.34 2.45 -3.00
N ILE A 133 -16.25 1.48 -2.91
CA ILE A 133 -16.38 0.37 -3.86
C ILE A 133 -17.88 0.20 -4.15
N HIS A 134 -18.24 0.28 -5.42
CA HIS A 134 -19.60 0.03 -5.91
C HIS A 134 -19.58 -1.09 -6.93
N TYR A 135 -20.48 -2.04 -6.82
CA TYR A 135 -20.60 -3.14 -7.77
C TYR A 135 -21.99 -3.72 -7.75
N THR A 136 -22.36 -4.39 -8.84
CA THR A 136 -23.58 -5.19 -8.89
C THR A 136 -23.18 -6.64 -9.02
N VAL A 137 -23.60 -7.48 -8.08
CA VAL A 137 -23.32 -8.92 -8.07
C VAL A 137 -24.63 -9.69 -8.08
N ASN A 138 -24.78 -10.62 -9.02
CA ASN A 138 -26.00 -11.41 -9.21
C ASN A 138 -27.29 -10.56 -9.30
N GLY A 139 -27.18 -9.35 -9.88
CA GLY A 139 -28.28 -8.38 -9.99
C GLY A 139 -28.53 -7.52 -8.74
N GLU A 140 -27.79 -7.73 -7.65
CA GLU A 140 -27.88 -6.94 -6.42
C GLU A 140 -26.79 -5.86 -6.36
N PRO A 141 -27.15 -4.56 -6.29
CA PRO A 141 -26.17 -3.50 -6.13
C PRO A 141 -25.64 -3.49 -4.69
N LYS A 142 -24.32 -3.33 -4.56
CA LYS A 142 -23.60 -3.19 -3.30
C LYS A 142 -22.73 -1.94 -3.34
N GLU A 143 -22.71 -1.25 -2.20
CA GLU A 143 -21.88 -0.08 -1.94
C GLU A 143 -21.15 -0.31 -0.63
N ILE A 144 -19.83 -0.20 -0.66
CA ILE A 144 -18.96 -0.40 0.48
C ILE A 144 -18.10 0.84 0.61
N VAL A 145 -18.18 1.46 1.79
CA VAL A 145 -17.38 2.62 2.15
C VAL A 145 -16.58 2.28 3.40
N GLY A 146 -15.27 2.49 3.33
CA GLY A 146 -14.33 2.10 4.38
C GLY A 146 -13.23 3.12 4.58
N GLU A 147 -12.61 3.05 5.76
CA GLU A 147 -11.43 3.83 6.09
C GLU A 147 -10.31 2.90 6.56
N ILE A 148 -9.12 3.07 5.97
CA ILE A 148 -7.91 2.33 6.33
C ILE A 148 -6.89 3.33 6.87
N LYS A 149 -6.52 3.21 8.14
CA LYS A 149 -5.43 4.02 8.70
C LYS A 149 -4.10 3.60 8.08
N LEU A 150 -3.36 4.54 7.50
CA LEU A 150 -2.09 4.22 6.86
C LEU A 150 -1.06 3.64 7.84
N SER A 151 -1.09 4.05 9.11
CA SER A 151 -0.24 3.52 10.18
C SER A 151 -0.33 2.02 10.35
N ASP A 152 -1.49 1.46 10.00
CA ASP A 152 -1.87 0.10 10.29
C ASP A 152 -1.44 -0.87 9.19
N VAL A 153 -1.09 -0.33 8.02
CA VAL A 153 -0.74 -1.06 6.79
C VAL A 153 0.67 -0.70 6.29
N ILE A 154 1.49 -0.02 7.11
CA ILE A 154 2.91 0.20 6.79
C ILE A 154 3.60 -1.16 6.68
N ARG A 155 4.24 -1.42 5.53
CA ARG A 155 5.02 -2.64 5.32
C ARG A 155 6.19 -2.68 6.32
N PRO A 156 6.21 -3.64 7.26
CA PRO A 156 7.33 -3.77 8.19
C PRO A 156 8.55 -4.38 7.47
N PHE A 157 9.75 -4.04 7.91
CA PHE A 157 11.00 -4.52 7.30
C PHE A 157 11.19 -6.05 7.30
N SER A 158 10.44 -6.79 8.13
CA SER A 158 10.71 -8.19 8.46
C SER A 158 9.63 -9.18 8.01
N TYR A 159 8.49 -8.73 7.48
CA TYR A 159 7.39 -9.61 7.10
C TYR A 159 6.84 -9.26 5.73
N ASN A 160 6.53 -10.30 4.97
CA ASN A 160 6.08 -10.20 3.58
C ASN A 160 4.58 -10.52 3.43
N ASN A 161 3.85 -10.66 4.54
CA ASN A 161 2.42 -10.94 4.49
C ASN A 161 1.64 -9.63 4.49
N ASN A 162 0.80 -9.44 3.47
CA ASN A 162 -0.09 -8.31 3.36
C ASN A 162 -1.10 -8.35 4.51
N LYS A 163 -1.38 -7.19 5.11
CA LYS A 163 -2.45 -7.09 6.09
C LYS A 163 -3.79 -7.10 5.35
N ILE A 164 -4.67 -8.03 5.73
CA ILE A 164 -6.02 -8.09 5.19
C ILE A 164 -6.91 -7.13 5.97
N VAL A 165 -7.54 -6.19 5.26
CA VAL A 165 -8.55 -5.29 5.77
C VAL A 165 -9.92 -5.80 5.33
N HIS A 166 -10.80 -6.05 6.30
CA HIS A 166 -12.18 -6.43 6.02
C HIS A 166 -13.05 -5.18 5.97
N LEU A 167 -13.68 -4.94 4.84
CA LEU A 167 -14.71 -3.90 4.69
C LEU A 167 -16.08 -4.58 4.62
N GLN A 168 -17.04 -4.01 5.35
CA GLN A 168 -18.42 -4.50 5.45
C GLN A 168 -19.34 -3.62 4.61
#